data_AF-A0A9X2Z8P5-F1
#
_entry.id   AF-A0A9X2Z8P5-F1
#
_cell.length_a   1.000
_cell.length_b   1.000
_cell.length_c   1.000
_cell.angle_alpha   90.00
_cell.angle_beta   90.00
_cell.angle_gamma   90.00
#
_symmetry.space_group_name_H-M   'P 1'
#
loop_
_entity.id
_entity.type
_entity.pdbx_description
1 polymer ?
#
loop_
_entity_poly.entity_id
_entity_poly.type
_entity_poly.pdbx_seq_one_letter_code
_entity_poly.pdbx_strand_id
1 'polypeptide(L)'
;MSGVGKSAALLELTRRGFTAIDTDDAHWIHVLDGEPLWIEALIDELLARPRATPLFVQGTVANQGCFYDRFDAVVLLSAPPDVVFERLAHRTNNPFGKTRAQRRQIAADISRVEPLLRQAATHEIVTTRPLAEVVDELVAIADNPRQRR
;
A
#
# COMPACT_ATOMS: atom_id res chain seq x y z
N MET A 1 -5.05 -3.31 2.56
CA MET A 1 -4.81 -3.92 3.90
C MET A 1 -4.51 -2.86 4.97
N SER A 2 -5.21 -2.89 6.11
CA SER A 2 -4.95 -1.98 7.25
C SER A 2 -3.97 -2.60 8.25
N GLY A 3 -3.12 -1.79 8.89
CA GLY A 3 -2.20 -2.24 9.95
C GLY A 3 -0.89 -2.89 9.48
N VAL A 4 -0.66 -2.98 8.17
CA VAL A 4 0.56 -3.58 7.58
C VAL A 4 1.76 -2.62 7.45
N GLY A 5 1.61 -1.35 7.85
CA GLY A 5 2.71 -0.37 7.87
C GLY A 5 2.79 0.61 6.70
N LYS A 6 1.81 0.61 5.78
CA LYS A 6 1.77 1.47 4.58
C LYS A 6 2.09 2.96 4.85
N SER A 7 1.30 3.61 5.71
CA SER A 7 1.49 5.04 5.99
C SER A 7 2.82 5.36 6.68
N ALA A 8 3.33 4.44 7.51
CA ALA A 8 4.63 4.60 8.16
C ALA A 8 5.78 4.50 7.14
N ALA A 9 5.68 3.56 6.19
CA ALA A 9 6.65 3.43 5.11
C ALA A 9 6.63 4.65 4.19
N LEU A 10 5.44 5.17 3.83
CA LEU A 10 5.30 6.40 3.03
C LEU A 10 5.93 7.61 3.72
N LEU A 11 5.69 7.79 5.03
CA LEU A 11 6.29 8.88 5.78
C LEU A 11 7.82 8.80 5.78
N GLU A 12 8.37 7.61 6.00
CA GLU A 12 9.81 7.39 6.01
C GLU A 12 10.45 7.54 4.62
N LEU A 13 9.77 7.10 3.55
CA LEU A 13 10.19 7.36 2.16
C LEU A 13 10.26 8.85 1.86
N THR A 14 9.23 9.62 2.24
CA THR A 14 9.22 11.08 2.12
C THR A 14 10.36 11.71 2.92
N ARG A 15 10.61 11.24 4.14
CA ARG A 15 11.74 11.71 4.98
C ARG A 15 13.10 11.47 4.32
N ARG A 16 13.22 10.42 3.50
CA ARG A 16 14.42 10.08 2.73
C ARG A 16 14.51 10.81 1.38
N GLY A 17 13.56 11.68 1.05
CA GLY A 17 13.56 12.51 -0.16
C GLY A 17 12.90 11.88 -1.38
N PHE A 18 12.22 10.74 -1.23
CA PHE A 18 11.43 10.16 -2.31
C PHE A 18 10.07 10.84 -2.43
N THR A 19 9.51 10.87 -3.64
CA THR A 19 8.10 11.25 -3.82
C THR A 19 7.25 10.05 -3.42
N ALA A 20 6.46 10.18 -2.36
CA ALA A 20 5.56 9.14 -1.89
C ALA A 20 4.14 9.69 -1.71
N ILE A 21 3.16 9.08 -2.39
CA ILE A 21 1.78 9.57 -2.46
C ILE A 21 0.83 8.51 -1.90
N ASP A 22 0.01 8.93 -0.92
CA ASP A 22 -1.13 8.15 -0.44
C ASP A 22 -2.35 8.49 -1.32
N THR A 23 -2.86 7.49 -2.03
CA THR A 23 -4.01 7.59 -2.94
C THR A 23 -5.26 6.93 -2.36
N ASP A 24 -5.25 6.52 -1.08
CA ASP A 24 -6.47 6.15 -0.36
C ASP A 24 -7.28 7.40 0.08
N ASP A 25 -6.77 8.62 -0.15
CA ASP A 25 -7.47 9.89 0.11
C ASP A 25 -8.61 10.14 -0.91
N ALA A 26 -9.71 10.74 -0.43
CA ALA A 26 -10.92 11.08 -1.20
C ALA A 26 -10.65 11.91 -2.46
N HIS A 27 -9.55 12.66 -2.53
CA HIS A 27 -9.19 13.39 -3.76
C HIS A 27 -8.82 12.48 -4.94
N TRP A 28 -8.27 11.29 -4.67
CA TRP A 28 -7.78 10.36 -5.70
C TRP A 28 -8.83 9.34 -6.14
N ILE A 29 -9.93 9.25 -5.39
CA ILE A 29 -10.92 8.19 -5.54
C ILE A 29 -12.32 8.76 -5.78
N HIS A 30 -13.09 8.04 -6.57
CA HIS A 30 -14.55 8.14 -6.55
C HIS A 30 -15.15 6.82 -6.04
N VAL A 31 -16.40 6.85 -5.60
CA VAL A 31 -17.11 5.65 -5.15
C VAL A 31 -18.18 5.33 -6.17
N LEU A 32 -18.08 4.15 -6.78
CA LEU A 32 -19.07 3.61 -7.71
C LEU A 32 -19.63 2.32 -7.10
N ASP A 33 -20.94 2.24 -6.92
CA ASP A 33 -21.63 1.07 -6.31
C ASP A 33 -21.05 0.64 -4.94
N GLY A 34 -20.54 1.60 -4.17
CA GLY A 34 -19.93 1.36 -2.85
C GLY A 34 -18.47 0.94 -2.90
N GLU A 35 -17.88 0.79 -4.09
CA GLU A 35 -16.48 0.44 -4.28
C GLU A 35 -15.62 1.68 -4.59
N PRO A 36 -14.52 1.90 -3.85
CA PRO A 36 -13.59 2.96 -4.18
C PRO A 36 -12.78 2.57 -5.42
N LEU A 37 -12.75 3.47 -6.40
CA LEU A 37 -11.94 3.37 -7.60
C LEU A 37 -11.07 4.61 -7.72
N TRP A 38 -9.84 4.45 -8.19
CA TRP A 38 -9.01 5.57 -8.59
C TRP A 38 -9.69 6.35 -9.73
N ILE A 39 -9.64 7.68 -9.62
CA ILE A 39 -9.99 8.58 -10.70
C ILE A 39 -8.88 8.48 -11.74
N GLU A 40 -9.15 7.77 -12.84
CA GLU A 40 -8.14 7.35 -13.81
C GLU A 40 -7.32 8.52 -14.35
N ALA A 41 -7.96 9.63 -14.70
CA ALA A 41 -7.28 10.83 -15.20
C ALA A 41 -6.26 11.42 -14.21
N LEU A 42 -6.52 11.36 -12.89
CA LEU A 42 -5.59 11.87 -11.88
C LEU A 42 -4.39 10.94 -11.73
N ILE A 43 -4.63 9.63 -11.75
CA ILE A 43 -3.54 8.63 -11.71
C ILE A 43 -2.71 8.71 -12.99
N ASP A 44 -3.34 8.88 -14.14
CA ASP A 44 -2.66 9.05 -15.43
C ASP A 44 -1.71 10.24 -15.39
N GLU A 45 -2.21 11.39 -14.94
CA GLU A 45 -1.43 12.61 -14.80
C GLU A 45 -0.28 12.41 -13.80
N LEU A 46 -0.55 11.84 -12.62
CA LEU A 46 0.46 11.55 -11.61
C LEU A 46 1.59 10.69 -12.18
N LEU A 47 1.22 9.60 -12.86
CA LEU A 47 2.17 8.64 -13.43
C LEU A 47 2.90 9.18 -14.66
N ALA A 48 2.38 10.20 -15.36
CA ALA A 48 3.03 10.84 -16.50
C ALA A 48 4.06 11.92 -16.11
N ARG A 49 4.04 12.42 -14.86
CA ARG A 49 4.95 13.49 -14.41
C ARG A 49 6.42 13.08 -14.51
N PRO A 50 7.27 13.88 -15.18
CA PRO A 50 8.72 13.69 -15.18
C PRO A 50 9.27 13.66 -13.75
N ARG A 51 10.21 12.75 -13.49
CA ARG A 51 10.81 12.58 -12.15
C ARG A 51 12.27 12.16 -12.26
N ALA A 52 13.08 12.64 -11.32
CA ALA A 52 14.49 12.26 -11.18
C ALA A 52 14.71 11.11 -10.19
N THR A 53 13.74 10.88 -9.30
CA THR A 53 13.74 9.80 -8.30
C THR A 53 12.50 8.93 -8.46
N PRO A 54 12.54 7.68 -7.96
CA PRO A 54 11.36 6.81 -7.95
C PRO A 54 10.15 7.46 -7.26
N LEU A 55 8.97 7.18 -7.82
CA LEU A 55 7.67 7.53 -7.25
C LEU A 55 7.10 6.30 -6.53
N PHE A 56 6.74 6.46 -5.27
CA PHE A 56 6.02 5.45 -4.50
C PHE A 56 4.54 5.86 -4.42
N VAL A 57 3.66 4.99 -4.89
CA VAL A 57 2.20 5.19 -4.82
C VAL A 57 1.62 4.10 -3.93
N GLN A 58 0.81 4.50 -2.96
CA GLN A 58 0.07 3.56 -2.14
C GLN A 58 -1.42 3.75 -2.36
N GLY A 59 -2.12 2.66 -2.64
CA GLY A 59 -3.58 2.59 -2.73
C GLY A 59 -4.05 1.17 -2.53
N THR A 60 -5.33 0.97 -2.17
CA THR A 60 -5.98 -0.33 -2.32
C THR A 60 -7.41 -0.11 -2.83
N VAL A 61 -7.56 -0.03 -4.15
CA VAL A 61 -8.83 0.24 -4.85
C VAL A 61 -9.11 -0.81 -5.93
N ALA A 62 -10.37 -0.97 -6.34
CA ALA A 62 -10.74 -2.12 -7.17
C ALA A 62 -10.20 -2.05 -8.61
N ASN A 63 -10.01 -0.86 -9.19
CA ASN A 63 -9.45 -0.69 -10.55
C ASN A 63 -7.92 -0.52 -10.58
N GLN A 64 -7.21 -0.64 -9.46
CA GLN A 64 -5.75 -0.43 -9.44
C GLN A 64 -4.98 -1.35 -10.40
N GLY A 65 -5.50 -2.55 -10.65
CA GLY A 65 -4.91 -3.53 -11.56
C GLY A 65 -4.82 -3.04 -13.00
N CYS A 66 -5.65 -2.07 -13.40
CA CYS A 66 -5.62 -1.45 -14.72
C CYS A 66 -4.36 -0.62 -14.97
N PHE A 67 -3.58 -0.31 -13.93
CA PHE A 67 -2.38 0.54 -14.00
C PHE A 67 -1.08 -0.22 -13.72
N TYR A 68 -1.15 -1.52 -13.42
CA TYR A 68 0.02 -2.30 -12.99
C TYR A 68 1.12 -2.38 -14.06
N ASP A 69 0.77 -2.30 -15.33
CA ASP A 69 1.70 -2.21 -16.46
C ASP A 69 2.51 -0.90 -16.49
N ARG A 70 2.06 0.13 -15.77
CA ARG A 70 2.73 1.42 -15.65
C ARG A 70 3.59 1.56 -14.39
N PHE A 71 3.63 0.53 -13.55
CA PHE A 71 4.52 0.45 -12.41
C PHE A 71 5.67 -0.51 -12.72
N ASP A 72 6.90 -0.08 -12.43
CA ASP A 72 8.07 -0.96 -12.53
C ASP A 72 7.99 -2.12 -11.52
N ALA A 73 7.36 -1.89 -10.37
CA ALA A 73 7.10 -2.88 -9.34
C ALA A 73 5.78 -2.62 -8.61
N VAL A 74 5.06 -3.70 -8.26
CA VAL A 74 3.87 -3.70 -7.42
C VAL A 74 4.21 -4.45 -6.15
N VAL A 75 4.27 -3.75 -5.01
CA VAL A 75 4.73 -4.33 -3.75
C VAL A 75 3.57 -4.54 -2.79
N LEU A 76 3.35 -5.78 -2.35
CA LEU A 76 2.45 -6.09 -1.25
C LEU A 76 3.20 -5.97 0.08
N LEU A 77 2.73 -5.10 0.98
CA LEU A 77 3.11 -5.15 2.39
C LEU A 77 2.14 -6.07 3.14
N SER A 78 2.66 -7.15 3.71
CA SER A 78 1.87 -8.12 4.49
C SER A 78 2.40 -8.24 5.92
N ALA A 79 1.57 -8.77 6.81
CA ALA A 79 1.97 -9.11 8.18
C ALA A 79 1.07 -10.21 8.73
N PRO A 80 1.57 -11.06 9.64
CA PRO A 80 0.75 -12.02 10.36
C PRO A 80 -0.46 -11.35 11.05
N PRO A 81 -1.66 -11.98 11.08
CA PRO A 81 -2.86 -11.35 11.61
C PRO A 81 -2.74 -10.87 13.05
N ASP A 82 -2.05 -11.63 13.91
CA ASP A 82 -1.74 -11.28 15.30
C ASP A 82 -0.93 -9.97 15.38
N VAL A 83 0.11 -9.84 14.57
CA VAL A 83 0.92 -8.61 14.46
C VAL A 83 0.07 -7.44 13.97
N VAL A 84 -0.81 -7.66 12.98
CA VAL A 84 -1.74 -6.63 12.49
C VAL A 84 -2.65 -6.15 13.63
N PHE A 85 -3.27 -7.07 14.36
CA PHE A 85 -4.20 -6.71 15.44
C PHE A 85 -3.51 -6.06 16.65
N GLU A 86 -2.28 -6.46 16.98
CA GLU A 86 -1.45 -5.81 17.98
C GLU A 86 -1.18 -4.34 17.60
N ARG A 87 -0.69 -4.09 16.38
CA ARG A 87 -0.44 -2.73 15.88
C ARG A 87 -1.68 -1.86 15.89
N LEU A 88 -2.82 -2.42 15.46
CA LEU A 88 -4.11 -1.74 15.50
C LEU A 88 -4.55 -1.42 16.93
N ALA A 89 -4.22 -2.26 17.92
CA ALA A 89 -4.51 -2.00 19.32
C ALA A 89 -3.67 -0.83 19.88
N HIS A 90 -2.41 -0.69 19.48
CA HIS A 90 -1.49 0.31 20.00
C HIS A 90 -1.43 1.63 19.22
N ARG A 91 -1.86 1.67 17.95
CA ARG A 91 -1.84 2.92 17.17
C ARG A 91 -2.76 3.99 17.77
N THR A 92 -2.29 5.23 17.74
CA THR A 92 -2.99 6.42 18.28
C THR A 92 -3.50 7.37 17.19
N ASN A 93 -3.00 7.23 15.96
CA ASN A 93 -3.25 8.17 14.85
C ASN A 93 -4.48 7.82 13.99
N ASN A 94 -5.05 6.61 14.10
CA ASN A 94 -6.22 6.19 13.32
C ASN A 94 -7.14 5.28 14.17
N PRO A 95 -8.42 5.65 14.37
CA PRO A 95 -9.35 4.92 15.23
C PRO A 95 -9.93 3.65 14.60
N PHE A 96 -9.72 3.40 13.31
CA PHE A 96 -10.21 2.18 12.65
C PHE A 96 -9.56 0.91 13.24
N GLY A 97 -10.20 -0.25 13.14
CA GLY A 97 -9.68 -1.52 13.69
C GLY A 97 -9.79 -1.68 15.21
N LYS A 98 -10.40 -0.72 15.92
CA LYS A 98 -10.62 -0.82 17.37
C LYS A 98 -11.92 -1.55 17.73
N THR A 99 -12.95 -1.45 16.90
CA THR A 99 -14.25 -2.11 17.17
C THR A 99 -14.27 -3.56 16.67
N ARG A 100 -15.13 -4.39 17.27
CA ARG A 100 -15.31 -5.79 16.85
C ARG A 100 -15.73 -5.90 15.38
N ALA A 101 -16.59 -4.99 14.90
CA ALA A 101 -17.01 -4.97 13.51
C ALA A 101 -15.84 -4.68 12.55
N GLN A 102 -15.03 -3.67 12.85
CA GLN A 102 -13.85 -3.33 12.06
C GLN A 102 -12.80 -4.45 12.08
N ARG A 103 -12.59 -5.10 13.24
CA ARG A 103 -11.67 -6.25 13.32
C ARG A 103 -12.13 -7.44 12.48
N ARG A 104 -13.44 -7.71 12.43
CA ARG A 104 -14.00 -8.72 11.53
C ARG A 104 -13.79 -8.36 10.06
N GLN A 105 -13.97 -7.09 9.71
CA GLN A 105 -13.68 -6.62 8.35
C GLN A 105 -12.21 -6.85 7.99
N ILE A 106 -11.29 -6.45 8.86
CA ILE A 106 -9.84 -6.63 8.62
C ILE A 106 -9.47 -8.11 8.49
N ALA A 107 -10.04 -8.99 9.33
CA ALA A 107 -9.84 -10.43 9.19
C ALA A 107 -10.38 -10.97 7.85
N ALA A 108 -11.55 -10.48 7.42
CA ALA A 108 -12.12 -10.83 6.12
C ALA A 108 -11.21 -10.36 4.97
N ASP A 109 -10.71 -9.13 5.03
CA ASP A 109 -9.78 -8.57 4.03
C ASP A 109 -8.50 -9.41 3.97
N ILE A 110 -7.92 -9.82 5.10
CA ILE A 110 -6.73 -10.67 5.13
C ILE A 110 -7.03 -12.02 4.46
N SER A 111 -8.18 -12.62 4.76
CA SER A 111 -8.51 -13.94 4.22
C SER A 111 -8.93 -13.95 2.75
N ARG A 112 -9.50 -12.84 2.25
CA ARG A 112 -10.15 -12.79 0.92
C ARG A 112 -9.43 -11.89 -0.07
N VAL A 113 -8.91 -10.75 0.38
CA VAL A 113 -8.32 -9.72 -0.50
C VAL A 113 -6.81 -9.90 -0.59
N GLU A 114 -6.12 -10.16 0.53
CA GLU A 114 -4.66 -10.31 0.54
C GLU A 114 -4.15 -11.40 -0.44
N PRO A 115 -4.78 -12.59 -0.57
CA PRO A 115 -4.35 -13.57 -1.57
C PRO A 115 -4.44 -13.06 -3.01
N LEU A 116 -5.45 -12.24 -3.33
CA LEU A 116 -5.60 -11.63 -4.65
C LEU A 116 -4.52 -10.57 -4.90
N LEU A 117 -4.26 -9.72 -3.90
CA LEU A 117 -3.18 -8.75 -3.95
C LEU A 117 -1.82 -9.42 -4.12
N ARG A 118 -1.60 -10.56 -3.43
CA ARG A 118 -0.37 -11.34 -3.52
C ARG A 118 -0.17 -11.93 -4.91
N GLN A 119 -1.22 -12.44 -5.55
CA GLN A 119 -1.13 -12.96 -6.91
C GLN A 119 -0.75 -11.88 -7.94
N ALA A 120 -1.18 -10.64 -7.71
CA ALA A 120 -0.96 -9.54 -8.64
C ALA A 120 0.31 -8.72 -8.31
N ALA A 121 0.88 -8.88 -7.11
CA ALA A 121 2.12 -8.22 -6.71
C ALA A 121 3.33 -8.83 -7.42
N THR A 122 4.34 -7.99 -7.70
CA THR A 122 5.64 -8.46 -8.18
C THR A 122 6.60 -8.79 -7.04
N HIS A 123 6.37 -8.21 -5.86
CA HIS A 123 7.15 -8.45 -4.64
C HIS A 123 6.23 -8.46 -3.42
N GLU A 124 6.56 -9.25 -2.41
CA GLU A 124 5.93 -9.22 -1.10
C GLU A 124 6.96 -8.93 -0.02
N ILE A 125 6.67 -7.93 0.83
CA ILE A 125 7.49 -7.61 2.00
C ILE A 125 6.66 -7.90 3.25
N VAL A 126 7.09 -8.91 4.01
CA VAL A 126 6.53 -9.20 5.33
C VAL A 126 7.09 -8.16 6.32
N THR A 127 6.21 -7.33 6.88
CA THR A 127 6.58 -6.16 7.67
C THR A 127 6.80 -6.45 9.15
N THR A 128 7.12 -7.70 9.53
CA THR A 128 7.48 -8.06 10.92
C THR A 128 8.85 -7.51 11.35
N ARG A 129 9.64 -7.00 10.39
CA ARG A 129 10.93 -6.36 10.58
C ARG A 129 10.81 -4.87 10.94
N PRO A 130 11.87 -4.24 11.46
CA PRO A 130 11.91 -2.79 11.69
C PRO A 130 11.52 -1.97 10.46
N LEU A 131 10.86 -0.83 10.67
CA LEU A 131 10.40 0.05 9.59
C LEU A 131 11.53 0.46 8.65
N ALA A 132 12.72 0.75 9.18
CA ALA A 132 13.88 1.15 8.39
C ALA A 132 14.25 0.07 7.36
N GLU A 133 14.26 -1.20 7.75
CA GLU A 133 14.57 -2.32 6.85
C GLU A 133 13.50 -2.51 5.78
N VAL A 134 12.22 -2.34 6.13
CA VAL A 134 11.12 -2.38 5.17
C VAL A 134 11.28 -1.28 4.11
N VAL A 135 11.66 -0.07 4.53
CA VAL A 135 11.89 1.04 3.59
C VAL A 135 13.17 0.86 2.77
N ASP A 136 14.24 0.32 3.36
CA ASP A 136 15.46 -0.02 2.63
C ASP A 136 15.16 -1.01 1.49
N GLU A 137 14.31 -2.02 1.76
CA GLU A 137 13.90 -3.00 0.75
C GLU A 137 13.00 -2.39 -0.33
N LEU A 138 12.07 -1.49 0.03
CA LEU A 138 11.27 -0.74 -0.95
C LEU A 138 12.15 0.09 -1.91
N VAL A 139 13.16 0.76 -1.37
CA VAL A 139 14.12 1.54 -2.17
C VAL A 139 14.94 0.61 -3.06
N ALA A 140 15.42 -0.52 -2.53
CA ALA A 140 16.18 -1.49 -3.32
C ALA A 140 15.37 -2.07 -4.50
N ILE A 141 14.08 -2.34 -4.29
CA ILE A 141 13.17 -2.77 -5.36
C ILE A 141 12.99 -1.66 -6.40
N ALA A 142 12.81 -0.41 -5.96
CA ALA A 142 12.65 0.73 -6.87
C ALA A 142 13.91 0.98 -7.73
N ASP A 143 15.10 0.77 -7.17
CA ASP A 143 16.37 0.89 -7.89
C ASP A 143 16.61 -0.30 -8.85
N ASN A 144 16.05 -1.48 -8.56
CA ASN A 144 16.25 -2.71 -9.35
C ASN A 144 14.94 -3.53 -9.55
N PRO A 145 13.95 -3.00 -10.28
CA PRO A 145 12.59 -3.55 -10.33
C PRO A 145 12.48 -4.93 -11.01
N ARG A 146 13.53 -5.37 -11.73
CA ARG A 146 13.53 -6.62 -12.51
C ARG A 146 13.81 -7.88 -11.69
N GLN A 147 14.23 -7.77 -10.42
CA GLN A 147 14.43 -8.94 -9.56
C GLN A 147 13.11 -9.43 -8.96
N ARG A 148 12.25 -10.05 -9.79
CA ARG A 148 11.13 -10.84 -9.26
C ARG A 148 11.68 -11.95 -8.36
N ARG A 149 11.32 -11.94 -7.08
CA ARG A 149 11.59 -13.03 -6.13
C ARG A 149 10.29 -13.67 -5.70
#